data_AF-A0A223IA07-F1
#
_entry.id   AF-A0A223IA07-F1
#
_cell.length_a   1.000
_cell.length_b   1.000
_cell.length_c   1.000
_cell.angle_alpha   90.00
_cell.angle_beta   90.00
_cell.angle_gamma   90.00
#
_symmetry.space_group_name_H-M   'P 1'
#
loop_
_entity.id
_entity.type
_entity.pdbx_description
1 polymer ?
#
loop_
_entity_poly.entity_id
_entity_poly.type
_entity_poly.pdbx_seq_one_letter_code
_entity_poly.pdbx_strand_id
1 'polypeptide(L)' 'KPVVLQFIDWILRGISQVVFVNNPVSGILILVGLLVQNPWWTLTGWLGTVVSTLMALLLSQD' A
#
# COMPACT_ATOMS: atom_id res chain seq x y z
N LYS A 1 -11.88 -3.21 -14.61
CA LYS A 1 -10.76 -2.25 -14.44
C LYS A 1 -9.44 -2.97 -14.76
N PRO A 2 -8.43 -2.29 -15.30
CA PRO A 2 -7.11 -2.90 -15.52
C PRO A 2 -6.62 -3.54 -14.21
N VAL A 3 -6.07 -4.77 -14.25
CA VAL A 3 -5.65 -5.50 -13.05
C VAL A 3 -4.60 -4.71 -12.25
N VAL A 4 -3.75 -3.97 -12.98
CA VAL A 4 -2.75 -3.06 -12.42
C VAL A 4 -3.38 -1.94 -11.59
N LEU A 5 -4.51 -1.37 -12.05
CA LEU A 5 -5.21 -0.33 -11.30
C LEU A 5 -5.84 -0.89 -10.01
N GLN A 6 -6.32 -2.14 -10.05
CA GLN A 6 -6.87 -2.80 -8.86
C GLN A 6 -5.76 -3.12 -7.85
N PHE A 7 -4.61 -3.58 -8.34
CA PHE A 7 -3.45 -3.86 -7.51
C PHE A 7 -2.93 -2.60 -6.79
N ILE A 8 -2.85 -1.47 -7.51
CA ILE A 8 -2.48 -0.17 -6.91
C ILE A 8 -3.52 0.26 -5.86
N ASP A 9 -4.82 0.08 -6.12
CA ASP A 9 -5.88 0.39 -5.15
C ASP A 9 -5.75 -0.44 -3.87
N TRP A 10 -5.44 -1.74 -3.98
CA TRP A 10 -5.21 -2.62 -2.84
C TRP A 10 -3.99 -2.19 -2.02
N ILE A 11 -2.87 -1.85 -2.67
CA ILE A 11 -1.66 -1.37 -1.97
C ILE A 11 -1.96 -0.08 -1.22
N LEU A 12 -2.60 0.90 -1.87
CA LEU A 12 -2.91 2.19 -1.23
C LEU A 12 -3.86 2.03 -0.04
N ARG A 13 -4.86 1.14 -0.14
CA ARG A 13 -5.73 0.78 0.99
C ARG A 13 -4.96 0.07 2.10
N GLY A 14 -4.01 -0.80 1.75
CA GLY A 14 -3.13 -1.47 2.72
C GLY A 14 -2.30 -0.46 3.53
N ILE A 15 -1.80 0.59 2.87
CA ILE A 15 -1.07 1.67 3.54
C ILE A 15 -1.99 2.45 4.49
N SER A 16 -3.22 2.78 4.07
CA SER A 16 -4.16 3.49 4.94
C SER A 16 -4.70 2.63 6.10
N GLN A 17 -4.70 1.31 5.97
CA GLN A 17 -5.15 0.38 7.01
C GLN A 17 -4.26 0.38 8.26
N VAL A 18 -3.03 0.90 8.18
CA VAL A 18 -2.15 1.08 9.36
C VAL A 18 -2.83 1.94 10.44
N VAL A 19 -3.68 2.88 10.03
CA VAL A 19 -4.49 3.74 10.91
C VAL A 19 -5.98 3.37 10.89
N PHE A 20 -6.30 2.13 10.48
CA PHE A 20 -7.67 1.59 10.35
C PHE A 20 -8.56 2.34 9.35
N VAL A 21 -7.95 2.97 8.32
CA VAL A 21 -8.69 3.67 7.26
C VAL A 21 -8.70 2.82 5.99
N ASN A 22 -9.86 2.67 5.36
CA ASN A 22 -10.03 1.96 4.08
C ASN A 22 -10.27 2.94 2.92
N ASN A 23 -9.30 3.82 2.64
CA ASN A 23 -9.41 4.81 1.58
C ASN A 23 -8.05 5.00 0.85
N PRO A 24 -7.98 4.74 -0.47
CA PRO A 24 -6.74 4.88 -1.23
C PRO A 24 -6.18 6.30 -1.23
N VAL A 25 -7.03 7.33 -1.15
CA VAL A 25 -6.58 8.74 -1.09
C VAL A 25 -5.82 9.01 0.21
N SER A 26 -6.29 8.45 1.33
CA SER A 26 -5.58 8.53 2.61
C SER A 26 -4.23 7.81 2.55
N GLY A 27 -4.15 6.68 1.84
CA GLY A 27 -2.90 5.97 1.60
C GLY A 27 -1.88 6.80 0.83
N ILE A 28 -2.30 7.55 -0.19
CA ILE A 28 -1.44 8.48 -0.93
C ILE A 28 -0.91 9.57 0.00
N LEU A 29 -1.77 10.17 0.84
CA LEU A 29 -1.35 11.22 1.78
C LEU A 29 -0.32 10.71 2.79
N ILE A 30 -0.51 9.48 3.31
CA ILE A 30 0.44 8.83 4.22
C ILE A 30 1.78 8.56 3.52
N LEU A 31 1.74 8.09 2.26
CA LEU A 31 2.93 7.83 1.47
C LEU A 31 3.72 9.12 1.19
N VAL A 32 3.03 10.23 0.85
CA VAL A 32 3.65 11.55 0.70
C VAL A 32 4.24 12.03 2.03
N GLY A 33 3.54 11.85 3.15
CA GLY A 33 4.06 12.17 4.48
C GLY A 33 5.33 11.40 4.83
N LEU A 34 5.37 10.10 4.51
CA LEU A 34 6.56 9.26 4.66
C LEU A 34 7.71 9.73 3.77
N LEU A 35 7.42 10.16 2.53
CA LEU A 35 8.45 10.68 1.62
C LEU A 35 9.10 11.96 2.16
N VAL A 36 8.30 12.85 2.75
CA VAL A 36 8.82 14.07 3.40
C VAL A 36 9.66 13.71 4.63
N GLN A 37 9.24 12.71 5.41
CA GLN A 37 9.97 12.28 6.60
C GLN A 37 11.32 11.63 6.27
N ASN A 38 11.31 10.59 5.43
CA ASN A 38 12.52 9.92 4.95
C ASN A 38 12.19 9.05 3.72
N PRO A 39 12.77 9.36 2.54
CA PRO A 39 12.57 8.57 1.33
C PRO A 39 12.96 7.09 1.47
N TRP A 40 13.97 6.78 2.30
CA TRP A 40 14.41 5.41 2.54
C TRP A 40 13.36 4.58 3.28
N TRP A 41 12.71 5.17 4.29
CA TRP A 41 11.64 4.51 5.05
C TRP A 41 10.37 4.34 4.22
N THR A 42 10.12 5.27 3.30
CA THR A 42 9.02 5.14 2.35
C THR A 42 9.23 3.94 1.43
N LEU A 43 10.45 3.78 0.90
CA LEU A 43 10.79 2.66 0.02
C LEU A 43 10.62 1.31 0.71
N THR A 44 11.11 1.17 1.95
CA THR A 44 10.98 -0.09 2.69
C THR A 44 9.53 -0.40 3.08
N GLY A 45 8.74 0.61 3.49
CA GLY A 45 7.31 0.45 3.79
C GLY A 45 6.48 0.12 2.54
N TRP A 46 6.79 0.74 1.41
CA TRP A 46 6.14 0.45 0.13
C TRP A 46 6.49 -0.95 -0.38
N LEU A 47 7.76 -1.35 -0.31
CA LEU A 47 8.16 -2.73 -0.64
C LEU A 47 7.47 -3.76 0.26
N GLY A 48 7.36 -3.49 1.57
CA GLY A 48 6.67 -4.37 2.51
C GLY A 48 5.19 -4.57 2.16
N THR A 49 4.49 -3.49 1.80
CA THR A 49 3.08 -3.58 1.39
C THR A 49 2.90 -4.33 0.06
N VAL A 50 3.75 -4.07 -0.94
CA VAL A 50 3.74 -4.82 -2.21
C VAL A 50 3.99 -6.32 -1.98
N VAL A 51 5.01 -6.69 -1.21
CA VAL A 51 5.34 -8.09 -0.93
C VAL A 51 4.22 -8.77 -0.15
N SER A 52 3.62 -8.09 0.83
CA SER A 52 2.48 -8.61 1.59
C SER A 52 1.26 -8.87 0.68
N THR A 53 0.92 -7.93 -0.21
CA THR A 53 -0.18 -8.10 -1.17
C THR A 53 0.10 -9.24 -2.15
N LEU A 54 1.34 -9.35 -2.66
CA LEU A 54 1.73 -10.47 -3.51
C LEU A 54 1.65 -11.81 -2.78
N MET A 55 2.09 -11.87 -1.53
CA MET A 55 2.01 -13.08 -0.72
C MET A 55 0.55 -13.50 -0.45
N ALA A 56 -0.34 -12.54 -0.20
CA ALA A 56 -1.77 -12.80 -0.05
C ALA A 56 -2.38 -13.41 -1.33
N LEU A 57 -2.01 -12.88 -2.50
CA LEU A 57 -2.43 -13.43 -3.80
C LEU A 57 -1.86 -14.83 -4.04
N LEU A 58 -0.59 -15.07 -3.71
CA LEU A 58 0.04 -16.40 -3.84
C LEU A 58 -0.62 -17.45 -2.93
N LEU A 59 -1.01 -17.04 -1.72
CA LEU A 59 -1.70 -17.90 -0.76
C LEU A 59 -3.20 -18.06 -1.05
N SER A 60 -3.72 -17.45 -2.12
CA SER A 60 -5.15 -17.43 -2.45
C SER A 60 -6.00 -16.98 -1.26
N GLN A 61 -5.53 -15.98 -0.52
CA GLN A 61 -6.31 -15.32 0.52
C GLN A 61 -7.35 -14.42 -0.15
N ASP A 62 -8.62 -14.61 0.22
CA ASP A 62 -9.76 -13.79 -0.22
C ASP A 62 -9.79 -12.42 0.49
#